data_AF-A0A354HZT4-F1
#
_entry.id   AF-A0A354HZT4-F1
#
_cell.length_a   1.000
_cell.length_b   1.000
_cell.length_c   1.000
_cell.angle_alpha   90.00
_cell.angle_beta   90.00
_cell.angle_gamma   90.00
#
_symmetry.space_group_name_H-M   'P 1'
#
loop_
_entity.id
_entity.type
_entity.pdbx_description
1 polymer ?
#
loop_
_entity_poly.entity_id
_entity_poly.type
_entity_poly.pdbx_seq_one_letter_code
_entity_poly.pdbx_strand_id
1 'polypeptide(L)'
;MNFSLCLPQRRKLMDRRSFFRLSAIAAAVSALPRWVSAAETRKCSGSVMNTSPVTIPPCRVTVLRKECYMDIQSLYLDDPEAGACDSMECGATFSSNDGSCPEGFCPKAWESIRATLADPKACHGRNSAAATAIASCPDGTRPVIFKIEIQNAHNT
;
A
#
# COMPACT_ATOMS: atom_id res chain seq x y z
N MET A 1 -4.96 8.85 -26.23
CA MET A 1 -5.56 9.57 -25.07
C MET A 1 -4.52 9.56 -23.96
N ASN A 2 -3.86 10.69 -23.74
CA ASN A 2 -2.67 10.82 -22.89
C ASN A 2 -3.06 10.85 -21.40
N PHE A 3 -2.77 9.76 -20.68
CA PHE A 3 -2.89 9.71 -19.21
C PHE A 3 -1.66 10.34 -18.56
N SER A 4 -1.69 11.68 -18.45
CA SER A 4 -0.76 12.43 -17.60
C SER A 4 -1.21 12.33 -16.13
N LEU A 5 -1.00 11.17 -15.48
CA LEU A 5 -1.40 10.95 -14.08
C LEU A 5 -0.26 10.84 -13.07
N CYS A 6 1.01 10.91 -13.49
CA CYS A 6 2.12 11.05 -12.56
C CYS A 6 2.38 12.54 -12.32
N LEU A 7 1.45 13.22 -11.63
CA LEU A 7 1.73 14.57 -11.15
C LEU A 7 2.86 14.47 -10.11
N PRO A 8 3.99 15.17 -10.31
CA PRO A 8 5.05 15.19 -9.31
C PRO A 8 4.47 15.83 -8.04
N GLN A 9 4.53 15.10 -6.91
CA GLN A 9 4.27 15.66 -5.58
C GLN A 9 5.06 16.97 -5.47
N ARG A 10 4.35 18.09 -5.35
CA ARG A 10 4.96 19.42 -5.17
C ARG A 10 5.91 19.32 -3.99
N ARG A 11 7.19 19.58 -4.24
CA ARG A 11 8.22 19.76 -3.21
C ARG A 11 7.80 20.92 -2.30
N LYS A 12 7.14 20.62 -1.17
CA LYS A 12 7.29 21.46 0.01
C LYS A 12 8.50 20.93 0.76
N LEU A 13 9.65 21.49 0.41
CA LEU A 13 10.85 21.39 1.22
C LEU A 13 10.48 21.99 2.59
N MET A 14 10.21 21.16 3.59
CA MET A 14 10.02 21.66 4.95
C MET A 14 11.43 22.00 5.47
N ASP A 15 11.73 23.30 5.49
CA ASP A 15 13.00 23.84 5.97
C ASP A 15 13.20 23.44 7.44
N ARG A 16 14.20 22.60 7.71
CA ARG A 16 14.55 22.08 9.04
C ARG A 16 15.31 23.12 9.87
N ARG A 17 14.76 24.33 9.99
CA ARG A 17 15.30 25.33 10.92
C ARG A 17 14.43 25.41 12.16
N SER A 18 15.01 24.85 13.23
CA SER A 18 14.78 25.18 14.63
C SER A 18 13.53 24.61 15.26
N PHE A 19 13.67 23.50 16.00
CA PHE A 19 13.08 23.36 17.36
C PHE A 19 13.82 22.25 18.14
N PHE A 20 15.15 22.41 18.27
CA PHE A 20 15.93 21.78 19.33
C PHE A 20 16.18 22.83 20.41
N ARG A 21 15.19 23.16 21.24
CA ARG A 21 15.36 23.75 22.58
C ARG A 21 14.07 23.59 23.37
N LEU A 22 14.05 22.63 24.29
CA LEU A 22 13.48 22.70 25.65
C LEU A 22 13.58 21.30 26.27
N SER A 23 14.80 20.94 26.66
CA SER A 23 15.05 20.02 27.76
C SER A 23 14.87 20.77 29.09
N ALA A 24 14.44 20.04 30.13
CA ALA A 24 14.14 20.43 31.53
C ALA A 24 12.61 20.48 31.80
N ILE A 25 12.00 19.87 32.83
CA ILE A 25 12.40 19.45 34.19
C ILE A 25 11.51 18.25 34.62
N ALA A 26 12.03 17.41 35.53
CA ALA A 26 11.39 16.24 36.12
C ALA A 26 10.32 16.52 37.22
N ALA A 27 9.54 15.48 37.50
CA ALA A 27 8.82 15.13 38.74
C ALA A 27 7.45 15.78 39.04
N ALA A 28 6.40 14.94 38.94
CA ALA A 28 5.32 14.85 39.94
C ALA A 28 4.57 13.52 39.76
N VAL A 29 4.87 12.53 40.60
CA VAL A 29 4.07 11.31 40.75
C VAL A 29 3.03 11.58 41.82
N SER A 30 1.77 11.75 41.43
CA SER A 30 0.64 11.72 42.36
C SER A 30 -0.60 11.14 41.67
N ALA A 31 -0.95 9.94 42.14
CA ALA A 31 -2.28 9.32 42.18
C ALA A 31 -3.22 9.53 40.97
N LEU A 32 -3.37 8.48 40.15
CA LEU A 32 -4.57 8.30 39.33
C LEU A 32 -5.18 6.90 39.56
N PRO A 33 -6.52 6.78 39.52
CA PRO A 33 -7.26 5.69 40.13
C PRO A 33 -7.12 4.36 39.39
N ARG A 34 -7.42 3.27 40.13
CA ARG A 34 -7.65 1.90 39.64
C ARG A 34 -8.77 1.89 38.59
N TRP A 35 -8.41 2.13 37.33
CA TRP A 35 -9.22 1.75 36.17
C TRP A 35 -8.32 1.04 35.14
N VAL A 36 -7.60 0.03 35.59
CA VAL A 36 -7.24 -1.07 34.71
C VAL A 36 -8.54 -1.84 34.48
N SER A 37 -9.39 -1.34 33.58
CA SER A 37 -10.25 -2.26 32.84
C SER A 37 -9.29 -3.06 31.98
N ALA A 38 -9.22 -4.37 32.26
CA ALA A 38 -8.70 -5.33 31.33
C ALA A 38 -9.38 -5.05 29.99
N ALA A 39 -8.66 -4.36 29.09
CA ALA A 39 -9.01 -4.35 27.70
C ALA A 39 -8.85 -5.81 27.28
N GLU A 40 -9.98 -6.50 27.28
CA GLU A 40 -10.20 -7.75 26.58
C GLU A 40 -9.27 -7.74 25.37
N THR A 41 -8.25 -8.58 25.40
CA THR A 41 -7.43 -8.83 24.24
C THR A 41 -8.40 -9.35 23.20
N ARG A 42 -8.91 -8.45 22.35
CA ARG A 42 -9.38 -8.83 21.04
C ARG A 42 -8.14 -9.41 20.38
N LYS A 43 -7.97 -10.71 20.60
CA LYS A 43 -7.21 -11.59 19.77
C LYS A 43 -7.78 -11.31 18.39
N CYS A 44 -7.08 -10.52 17.60
CA CYS A 44 -7.22 -10.59 16.17
C CYS A 44 -6.94 -12.06 15.89
N SER A 45 -7.99 -12.86 15.80
CA SER A 45 -7.90 -14.20 15.27
C SER A 45 -7.31 -13.99 13.89
N GLY A 46 -6.00 -14.20 13.78
CA GLY A 46 -5.37 -14.50 12.53
C GLY A 46 -6.12 -15.70 12.02
N SER A 47 -7.12 -15.44 11.17
CA SER A 47 -7.77 -16.47 10.40
C SER A 47 -6.64 -17.06 9.59
N VAL A 48 -6.23 -18.26 9.99
CA VAL A 48 -5.54 -19.20 9.11
C VAL A 48 -6.47 -19.31 7.90
N MET A 49 -6.17 -18.56 6.85
CA MET A 49 -6.94 -18.62 5.63
C MET A 49 -6.82 -20.05 5.13
N ASN A 50 -7.95 -20.73 5.03
CA ASN A 50 -8.04 -22.03 4.38
C ASN A 50 -7.34 -21.93 3.03
N THR A 51 -6.26 -22.69 2.85
CA THR A 51 -5.55 -22.86 1.58
C THR A 51 -6.39 -23.74 0.64
N SER A 52 -7.59 -23.30 0.31
CA SER A 52 -8.22 -23.71 -0.94
C SER A 52 -7.41 -23.09 -2.08
N PRO A 53 -7.08 -23.82 -3.16
CA PRO A 53 -6.38 -23.24 -4.30
C PRO A 53 -7.29 -22.16 -4.91
N VAL A 54 -6.97 -20.90 -4.62
CA VAL A 54 -7.68 -19.76 -5.21
C VAL A 54 -7.17 -19.63 -6.64
N THR A 55 -8.03 -19.94 -7.60
CA THR A 55 -7.77 -19.67 -9.02
C THR A 55 -7.78 -18.16 -9.22
N ILE A 56 -6.61 -17.58 -9.45
CA ILE A 56 -6.45 -16.14 -9.73
C ILE A 56 -6.84 -15.91 -11.20
N PRO A 57 -7.80 -15.02 -11.50
CA PRO A 57 -8.19 -14.74 -12.87
C PRO A 57 -7.09 -13.98 -13.64
N PRO A 58 -7.06 -14.08 -14.97
CA PRO A 58 -6.16 -13.28 -15.79
C PRO A 58 -6.44 -11.79 -15.57
N CYS A 59 -5.38 -11.01 -15.44
CA CYS A 59 -5.49 -9.59 -15.10
C CYS A 59 -4.42 -8.74 -15.76
N ARG A 60 -4.74 -7.45 -15.90
CA ARG A 60 -3.82 -6.41 -16.33
C ARG A 60 -3.63 -5.40 -15.22
N VAL A 61 -2.39 -5.21 -14.80
CA VAL A 61 -2.00 -4.28 -13.73
C VAL A 61 -1.36 -3.06 -14.37
N THR A 62 -1.82 -1.86 -13.98
CA THR A 62 -1.25 -0.58 -14.41
C THR A 62 -0.80 0.20 -13.19
N VAL A 63 0.43 0.72 -13.23
CA VAL A 63 0.96 1.60 -12.19
C VAL A 63 0.33 2.97 -12.34
N LEU A 64 -0.49 3.39 -11.38
CA LEU A 64 -1.15 4.69 -11.42
C LEU A 64 -0.24 5.80 -10.91
N ARG A 65 0.33 5.60 -9.72
CA ARG A 65 1.15 6.61 -9.04
C ARG A 65 2.10 5.99 -8.03
N LYS A 66 3.16 6.71 -7.73
CA LYS A 66 4.18 6.40 -6.72
C LYS A 66 4.15 7.52 -5.68
N GLU A 67 3.89 7.19 -4.42
CA GLU A 67 3.90 8.17 -3.33
C GLU A 67 5.14 7.98 -2.45
N CYS A 68 5.50 9.02 -1.70
CA CYS A 68 6.62 9.01 -0.78
C CYS A 68 6.31 9.90 0.43
N TYR A 69 6.08 9.30 1.59
CA TYR A 69 5.80 10.00 2.83
C TYR A 69 7.11 10.35 3.53
N MET A 70 7.66 11.52 3.21
CA MET A 70 8.98 11.97 3.67
C MET A 70 9.08 12.09 5.19
N ASP A 71 7.99 12.45 5.84
CA ASP A 71 7.86 12.48 7.30
C ASP A 71 8.11 11.10 7.91
N ILE A 72 7.47 10.06 7.38
CA ILE A 72 7.61 8.68 7.87
C ILE A 72 8.96 8.09 7.44
N GLN A 73 9.37 8.29 6.19
CA GLN A 73 10.64 7.82 5.66
C GLN A 73 11.81 8.31 6.53
N SER A 74 11.85 9.60 6.84
CA SER A 74 12.97 10.20 7.59
C SER A 74 13.12 9.68 9.03
N LEU A 75 12.08 9.06 9.58
CA LEU A 75 12.07 8.51 10.94
C LEU A 75 12.43 7.02 10.99
N TYR A 76 12.13 6.26 9.93
CA TYR A 76 12.14 4.80 9.98
C TYR A 76 12.97 4.11 8.89
N LEU A 77 13.35 4.78 7.79
CA LEU A 77 14.22 4.20 6.77
C LEU A 77 15.69 4.49 7.07
N ASP A 78 16.57 3.56 6.69
CA ASP A 78 18.02 3.71 6.80
C ASP A 78 18.52 4.93 6.01
N ASP A 79 17.95 5.14 4.82
CA ASP A 79 18.18 6.32 3.99
C ASP A 79 16.99 7.30 4.10
N PRO A 80 17.16 8.45 4.78
CA PRO A 80 16.10 9.45 4.92
C PRO A 80 15.80 10.17 3.60
N GLU A 81 16.62 10.03 2.55
CA GLU A 81 16.46 10.66 1.23
C GLU A 81 16.19 9.67 0.10
N ALA A 82 15.88 8.41 0.41
CA ALA A 82 15.63 7.34 -0.56
C ALA A 82 14.61 7.71 -1.65
N GLY A 83 13.61 8.52 -1.31
CA GLY A 83 12.59 9.01 -2.24
C GLY A 83 11.66 7.90 -2.70
N ALA A 84 10.79 8.18 -3.69
CA ALA A 84 9.79 7.21 -4.16
C ALA A 84 10.41 5.88 -4.65
N CYS A 85 9.66 4.79 -4.55
CA CYS A 85 10.10 3.44 -4.95
C CYS A 85 10.71 3.44 -6.36
N ASP A 86 11.89 2.87 -6.55
CA ASP A 86 12.63 2.79 -7.83
C ASP A 86 12.22 1.58 -8.70
N SER A 87 11.58 0.58 -8.09
CA SER A 87 11.33 -0.71 -8.72
C SER A 87 10.21 -0.72 -9.76
N MET A 88 9.41 0.35 -9.83
CA MET A 88 8.23 0.44 -10.69
C MET A 88 8.12 1.84 -11.29
N GLU A 89 7.62 1.97 -12.51
CA GLU A 89 7.42 3.26 -13.19
C GLU A 89 5.95 3.61 -13.40
N CYS A 90 5.61 4.90 -13.24
CA CYS A 90 4.26 5.40 -13.47
C CYS A 90 3.82 5.11 -14.92
N GLY A 91 2.61 4.58 -15.10
CA GLY A 91 2.06 4.24 -16.41
C GLY A 91 2.54 2.90 -16.97
N ALA A 92 3.49 2.21 -16.32
CA ALA A 92 3.87 0.87 -16.71
C ALA A 92 2.68 -0.10 -16.57
N THR A 93 2.55 -1.01 -17.53
CA THR A 93 1.47 -1.99 -17.59
C THR A 93 2.04 -3.40 -17.68
N PHE A 94 1.48 -4.31 -16.89
CA PHE A 94 1.89 -5.70 -16.78
C PHE A 94 0.67 -6.61 -16.93
N SER A 95 0.80 -7.71 -17.64
CA SER A 95 -0.25 -8.72 -17.80
C SER A 95 0.15 -10.01 -17.10
N SER A 96 -0.79 -10.61 -16.36
CA SER A 96 -0.63 -11.94 -15.76
C SER A 96 -1.81 -12.81 -16.17
N ASN A 97 -1.54 -13.96 -16.80
CA ASN A 97 -2.57 -14.89 -17.25
C ASN A 97 -2.86 -15.97 -16.20
N ASP A 98 -1.81 -16.47 -15.53
CA ASP A 98 -1.88 -17.63 -14.65
C ASP A 98 -1.83 -17.25 -13.15
N GLY A 99 -1.98 -15.96 -12.82
CA GLY A 99 -1.79 -15.45 -11.47
C GLY A 99 -0.34 -15.42 -10.98
N SER A 100 0.61 -15.77 -11.86
CA SER A 100 2.04 -15.66 -11.62
C SER A 100 2.51 -14.20 -11.67
N CYS A 101 3.57 -13.90 -10.91
CA CYS A 101 4.17 -12.57 -10.91
C CYS A 101 4.74 -12.28 -12.31
N PRO A 102 4.36 -11.16 -12.96
CA PRO A 102 4.94 -10.77 -14.24
C PRO A 102 6.45 -10.55 -14.15
N GLU A 103 7.17 -10.78 -15.25
CA GLU A 103 8.60 -10.50 -15.33
C GLU A 103 8.88 -9.00 -15.10
N GLY A 104 9.92 -8.70 -14.31
CA GLY A 104 10.26 -7.33 -13.93
C GLY A 104 9.30 -6.66 -12.94
N PHE A 105 8.29 -7.37 -12.43
CA PHE A 105 7.38 -6.85 -11.42
C PHE A 105 7.93 -7.12 -10.00
N CYS A 106 7.72 -6.18 -9.08
CA CYS A 106 8.13 -6.33 -7.67
C CYS A 106 7.35 -7.48 -6.97
N PRO A 107 8.01 -8.56 -6.50
CA PRO A 107 7.33 -9.71 -5.90
C PRO A 107 6.53 -9.36 -4.63
N LYS A 108 7.04 -8.41 -3.82
CA LYS A 108 6.36 -7.92 -2.61
C LYS A 108 5.04 -7.22 -2.95
N ALA A 109 5.02 -6.40 -3.99
CA ALA A 109 3.80 -5.74 -4.46
C ALA A 109 2.82 -6.76 -5.07
N TRP A 110 3.34 -7.78 -5.75
CA TRP A 110 2.52 -8.84 -6.33
C TRP A 110 1.72 -9.60 -5.28
N GLU A 111 2.30 -9.86 -4.09
CA GLU A 111 1.58 -10.53 -3.01
C GLU A 111 0.30 -9.79 -2.59
N SER A 112 0.38 -8.48 -2.44
CA SER A 112 -0.79 -7.65 -2.12
C SER A 112 -1.81 -7.65 -3.25
N ILE A 113 -1.37 -7.70 -4.51
CA ILE A 113 -2.26 -7.81 -5.67
C ILE A 113 -2.96 -9.17 -5.67
N ARG A 114 -2.25 -10.27 -5.42
CA ARG A 114 -2.83 -11.61 -5.32
C ARG A 114 -3.89 -11.69 -4.22
N ALA A 115 -3.59 -11.12 -3.05
CA ALA A 115 -4.58 -11.04 -1.96
C ALA A 115 -5.81 -10.23 -2.38
N THR A 116 -5.63 -9.13 -3.13
CA THR A 116 -6.74 -8.33 -3.66
C THR A 116 -7.57 -9.10 -4.70
N LEU A 117 -6.93 -9.88 -5.56
CA LEU A 117 -7.60 -10.71 -6.57
C LEU A 117 -8.33 -11.90 -5.94
N ALA A 118 -7.83 -12.41 -4.82
CA ALA A 118 -8.44 -13.50 -4.06
C ALA A 118 -9.64 -13.06 -3.21
N ASP A 119 -9.73 -11.77 -2.87
CA ASP A 119 -10.82 -11.23 -2.06
C ASP A 119 -12.02 -10.81 -2.93
N PRO A 120 -13.16 -11.53 -2.89
CA PRO A 120 -14.36 -11.16 -3.64
C PRO A 120 -15.00 -9.85 -3.14
N LYS A 121 -14.55 -9.33 -1.99
CA LYS A 121 -14.98 -8.04 -1.43
C LYS A 121 -13.99 -6.91 -1.71
N ALA A 122 -12.92 -7.17 -2.47
CA ALA A 122 -12.00 -6.14 -2.87
C ALA A 122 -12.77 -4.97 -3.48
N CYS A 123 -12.35 -3.74 -3.18
CA CYS A 123 -13.03 -2.53 -3.61
C CYS A 123 -13.06 -2.44 -5.15
N HIS A 124 -14.14 -2.95 -5.74
CA HIS A 124 -14.36 -2.89 -7.17
C HIS A 124 -14.78 -1.48 -7.57
N GLY A 125 -14.12 -0.93 -8.59
CA GLY A 125 -14.45 0.38 -9.15
C GLY A 125 -15.91 0.42 -9.61
N ARG A 126 -16.68 1.39 -9.12
CA ARG A 126 -18.14 1.49 -9.28
C ARG A 126 -18.62 1.63 -10.75
N ASN A 127 -17.72 1.90 -11.71
CA ASN A 127 -18.07 2.46 -13.01
C ASN A 127 -17.30 1.84 -14.20
N SER A 128 -17.06 0.53 -14.27
CA SER A 128 -16.39 -0.06 -15.45
C SER A 128 -17.01 -1.39 -15.87
N ALA A 129 -17.19 -1.56 -17.18
CA ALA A 129 -17.68 -2.80 -17.80
C ALA A 129 -16.77 -4.02 -17.53
N ALA A 130 -15.53 -3.78 -17.08
CA ALA A 130 -14.60 -4.77 -16.58
C ALA A 130 -14.44 -4.64 -15.05
N ALA A 131 -14.41 -5.78 -14.34
CA ALA A 131 -14.16 -5.82 -12.91
C ALA A 131 -12.77 -5.20 -12.61
N THR A 132 -12.79 -3.99 -12.08
CA THR A 132 -11.57 -3.20 -11.78
C THR A 132 -11.36 -3.17 -10.28
N ALA A 133 -10.14 -3.39 -9.81
CA ALA A 133 -9.76 -3.23 -8.39
C ALA A 133 -8.58 -2.25 -8.26
N ILE A 134 -8.44 -1.64 -7.07
CA ILE A 134 -7.29 -0.82 -6.72
C ILE A 134 -6.53 -1.52 -5.60
N ALA A 135 -5.21 -1.65 -5.78
CA ALA A 135 -4.32 -2.21 -4.77
C ALA A 135 -3.12 -1.28 -4.53
N SER A 136 -2.45 -1.46 -3.41
CA SER A 136 -1.23 -0.73 -3.06
C SER A 136 -0.13 -1.71 -2.66
N CYS A 137 1.12 -1.35 -2.98
CA CYS A 137 2.29 -2.02 -2.40
C CYS A 137 2.20 -1.94 -0.86
N PRO A 138 2.54 -3.01 -0.12
CA PRO A 138 2.48 -3.01 1.35
C PRO A 138 3.65 -2.25 1.98
N ASP A 139 4.24 -1.29 1.26
CA ASP A 139 5.22 -0.35 1.79
C ASP A 139 4.48 0.84 2.40
N GLY A 140 4.54 0.96 3.73
CA GLY A 140 3.88 2.03 4.46
C GLY A 140 4.50 3.41 4.26
N THR A 141 5.75 3.49 3.79
CA THR A 141 6.48 4.76 3.61
C THR A 141 6.45 5.24 2.17
N ARG A 142 6.50 4.31 1.21
CA ARG A 142 6.63 4.60 -0.21
C ARG A 142 5.69 3.75 -1.07
N PRO A 143 4.37 3.82 -0.85
CA PRO A 143 3.45 2.95 -1.54
C PRO A 143 3.37 3.28 -3.04
N VAL A 144 3.33 2.23 -3.84
CA VAL A 144 2.97 2.30 -5.27
C VAL A 144 1.51 1.86 -5.40
N ILE A 145 0.72 2.64 -6.13
CA ILE A 145 -0.71 2.40 -6.31
C ILE A 145 -0.97 1.82 -7.69
N PHE A 146 -1.74 0.73 -7.73
CA PHE A 146 -2.01 -0.05 -8.91
C PHE A 146 -3.50 -0.05 -9.25
N LYS A 147 -3.81 0.04 -10.55
CA LYS A 147 -5.10 -0.31 -11.11
C LYS A 147 -5.03 -1.73 -11.65
N ILE A 148 -5.94 -2.58 -11.23
CA ILE A 148 -6.04 -3.97 -11.67
C ILE A 148 -7.32 -4.10 -12.49
N GLU A 149 -7.19 -4.53 -13.74
CA GLU A 149 -8.31 -4.85 -14.62
C GLU A 149 -8.39 -6.37 -14.75
N ILE A 150 -9.45 -6.96 -14.20
CA ILE A 150 -9.68 -8.40 -14.25
C ILE A 150 -10.34 -8.71 -15.60
N GLN A 151 -9.75 -9.64 -16.34
CA GLN A 151 -10.29 -10.11 -17.61
C GLN A 151 -11.30 -11.23 -17.30
N ASN A 152 -12.59 -10.92 -17.33
CA ASN A 152 -13.63 -11.94 -17.20
C ASN A 152 -13.63 -12.83 -18.45
N ALA A 153 -13.61 -14.16 -18.28
CA ALA A 153 -13.66 -15.14 -19.36
C ALA A 153 -15.01 -15.20 -20.11
N HIS A 154 -15.99 -14.34 -19.78
CA HIS A 154 -17.27 -14.26 -20.48
C HIS A 154 -17.17 -13.35 -21.72
N ASN A 155 -16.50 -13.84 -22.76
CA ASN A 155 -16.79 -13.47 -24.15
C ASN A 155 -16.58 -14.68 -25.05
N THR A 156 -17.49 -15.65 -24.93
CA THR A 156 -17.82 -16.60 -26.01
C THR A 156 -19.25 -17.06 -25.80
#